data_AF-A0A930REZ3-F1
#
_entry.id   AF-A0A930REZ3-F1
#
_cell.length_a   1.000
_cell.length_b   1.000
_cell.length_c   1.000
_cell.angle_alpha   90.00
_cell.angle_beta   90.00
_cell.angle_gamma   90.00
#
_symmetry.space_group_name_H-M   'P 1'
#
loop_
_entity.id
_entity.type
_entity.pdbx_description
1 polymer ?
#
loop_
_entity_poly.entity_id
_entity_poly.type
_entity_poly.pdbx_seq_one_letter_code
_entity_poly.pdbx_strand_id
1 'polypeptide(L)'
;MSKMNDFIQQETITGIVPMTNKDRQYSFWDLFLSTSGFAIATWCYTQGAYVAQYLTFNQMLINIFSFNIIWVFIECLPILFAVKYGIDLWIWLRAVLGKKGVALLSTIISLANFGWYAVAANLFANSMIHLGNNFGLGLDKGVWAPILGTLCVLLGTLIALGGPEVIKWTNRFLVIALLIVGLIIVGICFVAV
;
A
#
# COMPACT_ATOMS: atom_id res chain seq x y z
N MET A 1 -8.24 32.45 17.78
CA MET A 1 -7.11 31.55 18.10
C MET A 1 -7.41 30.09 17.79
N SER A 2 -8.58 29.52 18.13
CA SER A 2 -8.86 28.09 17.82
C SER A 2 -8.83 27.77 16.33
N LYS A 3 -9.51 28.55 15.47
CA LYS A 3 -9.51 28.36 14.01
C LYS A 3 -8.11 28.38 13.36
N MET A 4 -7.16 29.11 13.95
CA MET A 4 -5.80 29.21 13.42
C MET A 4 -4.95 28.01 13.86
N ASN A 5 -5.16 27.51 15.08
CA ASN A 5 -4.55 26.25 15.53
C ASN A 5 -5.11 25.05 14.75
N ASP A 6 -6.42 25.02 14.49
CA ASP A 6 -7.05 23.98 13.67
C ASP A 6 -6.49 24.00 12.23
N PHE A 7 -6.29 25.20 11.66
CA PHE A 7 -5.67 25.37 10.35
C PHE A 7 -4.20 24.93 10.34
N ILE A 8 -3.42 25.30 11.35
CA ILE A 8 -2.02 24.88 11.48
C ILE A 8 -1.95 23.35 11.65
N GLN A 9 -2.83 22.76 12.44
CA GLN A 9 -2.89 21.30 12.63
C GLN A 9 -3.28 20.58 11.34
N GLN A 10 -4.23 21.13 10.57
CA GLN A 10 -4.60 20.60 9.25
C GLN A 10 -3.45 20.71 8.25
N GLU A 11 -2.78 21.85 8.18
CA GLU A 11 -1.59 22.07 7.33
C GLU A 11 -0.41 21.16 7.71
N THR A 12 -0.30 20.85 9.01
CA THR A 12 0.68 19.93 9.58
C THR A 12 0.36 18.49 9.17
N ILE A 13 -0.91 18.09 9.20
CA ILE A 13 -1.37 16.78 8.74
C ILE A 13 -1.21 16.63 7.22
N THR A 14 -1.42 17.70 6.45
CA THR A 14 -1.17 17.71 4.99
C THR A 14 0.32 17.86 4.65
N GLY A 15 1.19 17.94 5.66
CA GLY A 15 2.64 17.96 5.50
C GLY A 15 3.22 19.25 4.93
N ILE A 16 2.42 20.33 4.84
CA ILE A 16 2.82 21.63 4.27
C ILE A 16 3.77 22.37 5.22
N VAL A 17 3.59 22.19 6.53
CA VAL A 17 4.48 22.70 7.58
C VAL A 17 5.24 21.55 8.25
N PRO A 18 6.51 21.76 8.64
CA PRO A 18 7.31 20.72 9.31
C PRO A 18 6.67 20.25 10.62
N MET A 19 6.52 18.94 10.77
CA MET A 19 6.04 18.32 12.00
C MET A 19 7.08 18.38 13.11
N THR A 20 6.70 18.87 14.29
CA THR A 20 7.57 18.81 15.47
C THR A 20 7.66 17.37 15.98
N ASN A 21 8.71 17.06 16.77
CA ASN A 21 8.88 15.73 17.37
C ASN A 21 7.69 15.30 18.26
N LYS A 22 6.97 16.27 18.85
CA LYS A 22 5.84 16.01 19.74
C LYS A 22 4.54 15.71 18.99
N ASP A 23 4.43 16.13 17.72
CA ASP A 23 3.22 15.97 16.89
C ASP A 23 3.26 14.71 16.01
N ARG A 24 4.31 13.89 16.14
CA ARG A 24 4.46 12.65 15.36
C ARG A 24 3.47 11.59 15.81
N GLN A 25 2.55 11.24 14.91
CA GLN A 25 1.46 10.29 15.14
C GLN A 25 1.88 8.80 15.07
N TYR A 26 3.04 8.50 14.48
CA TYR A 26 3.50 7.12 14.26
C TYR A 26 4.70 6.79 15.15
N SER A 27 4.56 5.72 15.94
CA SER A 27 5.68 5.08 16.63
C SER A 27 6.48 4.19 15.68
N PHE A 28 7.66 3.73 16.09
CA PHE A 28 8.50 2.81 15.30
C PHE A 28 7.73 1.56 14.88
N TRP A 29 6.99 0.93 15.81
CA TRP A 29 6.19 -0.27 15.52
C TRP A 29 5.04 0.02 14.56
N ASP A 30 4.46 1.22 14.64
CA ASP A 30 3.39 1.60 13.73
C ASP A 30 3.92 1.82 12.31
N LEU A 31 5.10 2.44 12.18
CA LEU A 31 5.79 2.59 10.90
C LEU A 31 6.18 1.22 10.35
N PHE A 32 6.77 0.35 11.16
CA PHE A 32 7.18 -0.99 10.75
C PHE A 32 5.98 -1.81 10.24
N LEU A 33 4.88 -1.85 10.99
CA LEU A 33 3.67 -2.57 10.61
C LEU A 33 2.97 -1.93 9.41
N SER A 34 2.97 -0.60 9.32
CA SER A 34 2.35 0.08 8.19
C SER A 34 3.14 -0.16 6.90
N THR A 35 4.46 -0.05 6.94
CA THR A 35 5.34 -0.27 5.79
C THR A 35 5.35 -1.73 5.37
N SER A 36 5.35 -2.67 6.32
CA SER A 36 5.22 -4.10 5.98
C SER A 36 3.88 -4.42 5.31
N GLY A 37 2.81 -3.70 5.66
CA GLY A 37 1.54 -3.81 4.94
C GLY A 37 1.57 -3.34 3.50
N PHE A 38 2.27 -2.24 3.22
CA PHE A 38 2.52 -1.83 1.84
C PHE A 38 3.37 -2.85 1.07
N ALA A 39 4.28 -3.55 1.76
CA ALA A 39 5.07 -4.63 1.17
C ALA A 39 4.26 -5.92 0.93
N ILE A 40 3.14 -6.14 1.64
CA ILE A 40 2.24 -7.27 1.42
C ILE A 40 1.05 -6.78 0.58
N ALA A 41 1.29 -6.60 -0.71
CA ALA A 41 0.29 -6.13 -1.64
C ALA A 41 0.13 -7.09 -2.83
N THR A 42 -1.00 -6.96 -3.52
CA THR A 42 -1.38 -7.77 -4.69
C THR A 42 -0.27 -7.93 -5.71
N TRP A 43 0.50 -6.87 -5.96
CA TRP A 43 1.59 -6.88 -6.93
C TRP A 43 2.70 -7.88 -6.56
N CYS A 44 3.00 -8.05 -5.27
CA CYS A 44 4.00 -9.02 -4.81
C CYS A 44 3.56 -10.45 -5.12
N TYR A 45 2.26 -10.74 -5.00
CA TYR A 45 1.72 -12.07 -5.30
C TYR A 45 1.73 -12.36 -6.79
N THR A 46 1.30 -11.41 -7.63
CA THR A 46 1.26 -11.63 -9.09
C THR A 46 2.67 -11.69 -9.69
N GLN A 47 3.58 -10.82 -9.25
CA GLN A 47 4.99 -10.85 -9.66
C GLN A 47 5.67 -12.13 -9.17
N GLY A 48 5.48 -12.50 -7.91
CA GLY A 48 6.04 -13.74 -7.35
C GLY A 48 5.54 -14.98 -8.10
N ALA A 49 4.24 -15.07 -8.36
CA ALA A 49 3.64 -16.16 -9.12
C ALA A 49 4.13 -16.20 -10.58
N TYR A 50 4.38 -15.04 -11.19
CA TYR A 50 4.96 -14.97 -12.54
C TYR A 50 6.40 -15.48 -12.55
N VAL A 51 7.25 -15.01 -11.62
CA VAL A 51 8.65 -15.45 -11.53
C VAL A 51 8.76 -16.95 -11.22
N ALA A 52 7.86 -17.47 -10.38
CA ALA A 52 7.80 -18.90 -10.05
C ALA A 52 7.51 -19.81 -11.25
N GLN A 53 6.87 -19.30 -12.31
CA GLN A 53 6.61 -20.08 -13.54
C GLN A 53 7.86 -20.25 -14.41
N TYR A 54 8.85 -19.37 -14.28
CA TYR A 54 10.03 -19.36 -15.15
C TYR A 54 11.33 -19.79 -14.47
N LEU A 55 11.40 -19.71 -13.13
CA LEU A 55 12.62 -19.99 -12.37
C LEU A 55 12.44 -21.16 -11.40
N THR A 56 13.55 -21.85 -11.14
CA THR A 56 13.63 -22.83 -10.04
C THR A 56 13.59 -22.12 -8.68
N PHE A 57 13.20 -22.84 -7.62
CA PHE A 57 13.02 -22.27 -6.27
C PHE A 57 14.24 -21.45 -5.78
N ASN A 58 15.45 -21.99 -5.93
CA ASN A 58 16.68 -21.32 -5.50
C ASN A 58 16.97 -20.04 -6.31
N GLN A 59 16.75 -20.10 -7.63
CA GLN A 59 16.94 -18.95 -8.52
C GLN A 59 15.89 -17.87 -8.25
N MET A 60 14.65 -18.27 -7.97
CA MET A 60 13.56 -17.37 -7.59
C MET A 60 13.90 -16.62 -6.29
N LEU A 61 14.39 -17.30 -5.26
CA LEU A 61 14.79 -16.65 -4.00
C LEU A 61 15.90 -15.63 -4.23
N ILE A 62 16.95 -15.99 -4.98
CA ILE A 62 18.06 -15.08 -5.28
C ILE A 62 17.55 -13.86 -6.05
N ASN A 63 16.71 -14.05 -7.06
CA ASN A 63 16.15 -12.97 -7.86
C ASN A 63 15.31 -12.01 -7.00
N ILE A 64 14.40 -12.54 -6.19
CA ILE A 64 13.52 -11.73 -5.34
C ILE A 64 14.34 -10.95 -4.31
N PHE A 65 15.26 -11.58 -3.58
CA PHE A 65 15.99 -10.88 -2.53
C PHE A 65 17.04 -9.91 -3.10
N SER A 66 17.81 -10.30 -4.12
CA SER A 66 18.95 -9.49 -4.57
C SER A 66 18.49 -8.17 -5.20
N PHE A 67 17.44 -8.19 -6.03
CA PHE A 67 16.95 -6.98 -6.66
C PHE A 67 16.11 -6.13 -5.70
N ASN A 68 15.22 -6.73 -4.90
CA ASN A 68 14.40 -5.94 -3.97
C ASN A 68 15.24 -5.22 -2.92
N ILE A 69 16.29 -5.85 -2.39
CA ILE A 69 17.16 -5.21 -1.38
C ILE A 69 17.80 -3.93 -1.96
N ILE A 70 18.32 -3.99 -3.18
CA ILE A 70 18.95 -2.82 -3.83
C ILE A 70 17.95 -1.69 -3.99
N TRP A 71 16.74 -1.98 -4.48
CA TRP A 71 15.71 -0.96 -4.67
C TRP A 71 15.20 -0.38 -3.34
N VAL A 72 15.02 -1.21 -2.31
CA VAL A 72 14.66 -0.75 -0.96
C VAL A 72 15.70 0.22 -0.41
N PHE A 73 17.00 -0.03 -0.63
CA PHE A 73 18.03 0.93 -0.20
C PHE A 73 17.91 2.28 -0.90
N ILE A 74 17.62 2.28 -2.20
CA ILE A 74 17.41 3.52 -2.98
C ILE A 74 16.16 4.25 -2.49
N GLU A 75 15.05 3.54 -2.27
CA GLU A 75 13.80 4.10 -1.77
C GLU A 75 13.90 4.63 -0.34
N CYS A 76 14.83 4.10 0.47
CA CYS A 76 15.09 4.60 1.81
C CYS A 76 15.81 5.96 1.83
N LEU A 77 16.51 6.37 0.75
CA LEU A 77 17.28 7.61 0.73
C LEU A 77 16.43 8.86 0.98
N PRO A 78 15.26 9.06 0.33
CA PRO A 78 14.40 10.20 0.59
C PRO A 78 13.77 10.19 1.99
N ILE A 79 13.57 9.00 2.58
CA ILE A 79 12.98 8.84 3.92
C ILE A 79 13.87 9.49 4.98
N LEU A 80 15.20 9.42 4.84
CA LEU A 80 16.14 10.06 5.77
C LEU A 80 15.91 11.57 5.87
N PHE A 81 15.60 12.23 4.75
CA PHE A 81 15.30 13.66 4.73
C PHE A 81 13.93 13.96 5.33
N ALA A 82 12.91 13.16 5.01
CA ALA A 82 11.57 13.31 5.56
C ALA A 82 11.56 13.15 7.10
N VAL A 83 12.24 12.14 7.65
CA VAL A 83 12.30 11.88 9.10
C VAL A 83 13.14 12.91 9.84
N LYS A 84 14.23 13.41 9.24
CA LYS A 84 15.09 14.41 9.88
C LYS A 84 14.42 15.77 9.96
N TYR A 85 13.79 16.22 8.87
CA TYR A 85 13.21 17.56 8.79
C TYR A 85 11.71 17.61 9.10
N GLY A 86 11.04 16.45 9.24
CA GLY A 86 9.60 16.40 9.49
C GLY A 86 8.77 16.95 8.34
N ILE A 87 9.33 16.96 7.12
CA ILE A 87 8.68 17.50 5.91
C ILE A 87 8.18 16.39 5.02
N ASP A 88 7.13 16.69 4.26
CA ASP A 88 6.61 15.78 3.25
C ASP A 88 7.57 15.58 2.07
N LEU A 89 7.53 14.38 1.47
CA LEU A 89 8.38 14.00 0.35
C LEU A 89 8.19 14.92 -0.88
N TRP A 90 6.97 15.40 -1.11
CA TRP A 90 6.66 16.31 -2.22
C TRP A 90 7.28 17.70 -2.03
N ILE A 91 7.49 18.14 -0.79
CA ILE A 91 8.16 19.41 -0.49
C ILE A 91 9.66 19.27 -0.73
N TRP A 92 10.25 18.14 -0.34
CA TRP A 92 11.64 17.85 -0.66
C TRP A 92 11.88 17.79 -2.18
N LEU A 93 11.02 17.08 -2.91
CA LEU A 93 11.04 17.04 -4.38
C LEU A 93 10.93 18.44 -4.99
N ARG A 94 10.19 19.36 -4.34
CA ARG A 94 10.05 20.76 -4.81
C ARG A 94 11.35 21.53 -4.68
N ALA A 95 12.19 21.22 -3.69
CA ALA A 95 13.51 21.81 -3.56
C ALA A 95 14.47 21.33 -4.67
N VAL A 96 14.31 20.11 -5.18
CA VAL A 96 15.17 19.52 -6.22
C VAL A 96 14.69 19.86 -7.64
N LEU A 97 13.41 19.65 -7.93
CA LEU A 97 12.82 19.77 -9.28
C LEU A 97 12.11 21.11 -9.53
N GLY A 98 11.92 21.93 -8.50
CA GLY A 98 11.13 23.16 -8.57
C GLY A 98 9.61 22.91 -8.61
N LYS A 99 8.82 23.99 -8.56
CA LYS A 99 7.34 23.93 -8.50
C LYS A 99 6.71 23.22 -9.70
N LYS A 100 7.20 23.52 -10.91
CA LYS A 100 6.66 22.94 -12.16
C LYS A 100 7.05 21.46 -12.31
N GLY A 101 8.27 21.10 -11.92
CA GLY A 101 8.75 19.72 -12.01
C GLY A 101 7.98 18.77 -11.09
N VAL A 102 7.69 19.20 -9.86
CA VAL A 102 6.86 18.40 -8.93
C VAL A 102 5.41 18.26 -9.39
N ALA A 103 4.83 19.33 -9.95
CA ALA A 103 3.46 19.26 -10.47
C ALA A 103 3.35 18.22 -11.60
N LEU A 104 4.33 18.20 -12.51
CA LEU A 104 4.38 17.19 -13.58
C LEU A 104 4.58 15.78 -13.01
N LEU A 105 5.57 15.60 -12.12
CA LEU A 105 5.90 14.29 -11.56
C LEU A 105 4.72 13.72 -10.74
N SER A 106 4.10 14.52 -9.88
CA SER A 106 2.93 14.12 -9.08
C SER A 106 1.75 13.73 -9.96
N THR A 107 1.52 14.45 -11.08
CA THR A 107 0.47 14.10 -12.03
C THR A 107 0.74 12.74 -12.68
N ILE A 108 1.97 12.50 -13.13
CA ILE A 108 2.34 11.23 -13.77
C ILE A 108 2.21 10.06 -12.79
N ILE A 109 2.73 10.22 -11.56
CA ILE A 109 2.65 9.18 -10.53
C ILE A 109 1.20 8.90 -10.15
N SER A 110 0.38 9.94 -10.01
CA SER A 110 -1.04 9.78 -9.69
C SER A 110 -1.77 9.01 -10.79
N LEU A 111 -1.53 9.34 -12.06
CA LEU A 111 -2.09 8.62 -13.21
C LEU A 111 -1.63 7.16 -13.26
N ALA A 112 -0.35 6.89 -12.97
CA ALA A 112 0.17 5.52 -12.88
C ALA A 112 -0.50 4.72 -11.74
N ASN A 113 -0.77 5.36 -10.60
CA ASN A 113 -1.45 4.74 -9.47
C ASN A 113 -2.90 4.33 -9.77
N PHE A 114 -3.60 5.06 -10.65
CA PHE A 114 -4.96 4.68 -11.06
C PHE A 114 -5.00 3.28 -11.69
N GLY A 115 -3.99 2.90 -12.47
CA GLY A 115 -3.90 1.55 -13.03
C GLY A 115 -3.84 0.47 -11.95
N TRP A 116 -3.09 0.73 -10.86
CA TRP A 116 -2.98 -0.20 -9.75
C TRP A 116 -4.27 -0.34 -8.94
N TYR A 117 -5.05 0.74 -8.77
CA TYR A 117 -6.36 0.64 -8.15
C TYR A 117 -7.31 -0.27 -8.95
N ALA A 118 -7.26 -0.23 -10.28
CA ALA A 118 -8.07 -1.11 -11.12
C ALA A 118 -7.68 -2.59 -10.95
N VAL A 119 -6.38 -2.90 -10.89
CA VAL A 119 -5.89 -4.27 -10.67
C VAL A 119 -6.30 -4.79 -9.28
N ALA A 120 -6.18 -3.97 -8.24
CA ALA A 120 -6.58 -4.34 -6.89
C ALA A 120 -8.09 -4.60 -6.79
N ALA A 121 -8.92 -3.73 -7.39
CA ALA A 121 -10.37 -3.91 -7.44
C ALA A 121 -10.76 -5.18 -8.21
N ASN A 122 -10.06 -5.48 -9.31
CA ASN A 122 -10.30 -6.68 -10.10
C ASN A 122 -9.94 -7.96 -9.31
N LEU A 123 -8.82 -7.96 -8.58
CA LEU A 123 -8.46 -9.10 -7.74
C LEU A 123 -9.51 -9.32 -6.63
N PHE A 124 -9.92 -8.25 -5.94
CA PHE A 124 -10.96 -8.33 -4.90
C PHE A 124 -12.26 -8.92 -5.45
N ALA A 125 -12.72 -8.42 -6.60
CA ALA A 125 -13.92 -8.91 -7.25
C ALA A 125 -13.82 -10.40 -7.60
N ASN A 126 -12.69 -10.84 -8.17
CA ASN A 126 -12.47 -12.24 -8.47
C ASN A 126 -12.44 -13.11 -7.21
N SER A 127 -11.71 -12.69 -6.17
CA SER A 127 -11.66 -13.43 -4.90
C SER A 127 -13.06 -13.59 -4.28
N MET A 128 -13.88 -12.55 -4.31
CA MET A 128 -15.26 -12.59 -3.81
C MET A 128 -16.17 -13.50 -4.64
N ILE A 129 -16.02 -13.50 -5.97
CA ILE A 129 -16.78 -14.41 -6.85
C ILE A 129 -16.37 -15.86 -6.60
N HIS A 130 -15.07 -16.13 -6.47
CA HIS A 130 -14.57 -17.47 -6.14
C HIS A 130 -15.10 -17.96 -4.78
N LEU A 131 -15.14 -17.07 -3.78
CA LEU A 131 -15.71 -17.37 -2.48
C LEU A 131 -17.21 -17.67 -2.59
N GLY A 132 -17.97 -16.82 -3.29
CA GLY A 132 -19.43 -17.00 -3.49
C GLY A 132 -19.77 -18.30 -4.24
N ASN A 133 -18.99 -18.64 -5.26
CA ASN A 133 -19.13 -19.91 -5.98
C ASN A 133 -18.88 -21.12 -5.07
N ASN A 134 -17.90 -21.04 -4.16
CA ASN A 134 -17.66 -22.10 -3.17
C ASN A 134 -18.82 -22.24 -2.16
N PHE A 135 -19.59 -21.17 -1.92
CA PHE A 135 -20.82 -21.19 -1.13
C PHE A 135 -22.06 -21.62 -1.94
N GLY A 136 -21.90 -22.01 -3.22
CA GLY A 136 -22.99 -22.45 -4.08
C GLY A 136 -23.79 -21.30 -4.73
N LEU A 137 -23.39 -20.05 -4.52
CA LEU A 137 -23.93 -18.91 -5.24
C LEU A 137 -23.19 -18.85 -6.59
N GLY A 138 -23.79 -19.41 -7.65
CA GLY A 138 -23.24 -19.38 -9.01
C GLY A 138 -23.19 -17.95 -9.57
N LEU A 139 -22.24 -17.15 -9.08
CA LEU A 139 -22.08 -15.75 -9.42
C LEU A 139 -21.41 -15.63 -10.78
N ASP A 140 -22.16 -15.14 -11.77
CA ASP A 140 -21.63 -14.88 -13.10
C ASP A 140 -20.57 -13.77 -13.08
N LYS A 141 -19.42 -14.06 -13.69
CA LYS A 141 -18.27 -13.14 -13.71
C LYS A 141 -18.56 -11.89 -14.53
N GLY A 142 -19.39 -11.97 -15.58
CA GLY A 142 -19.68 -10.85 -16.45
C GLY A 142 -20.41 -9.71 -15.74
N VAL A 143 -21.35 -10.06 -14.86
CA VAL A 143 -22.18 -9.07 -14.15
C VAL A 143 -21.59 -8.71 -12.78
N TRP A 144 -21.10 -9.68 -12.02
CA TRP A 144 -20.68 -9.43 -10.63
C TRP A 144 -19.28 -8.84 -10.49
N ALA A 145 -18.39 -9.05 -11.46
CA ALA A 145 -17.04 -8.48 -11.40
C ALA A 145 -17.01 -6.93 -11.38
N PRO A 146 -17.71 -6.21 -12.29
CA PRO A 146 -17.74 -4.74 -12.24
C PRO A 146 -18.47 -4.20 -11.00
N ILE A 147 -19.51 -4.88 -10.52
CA ILE A 147 -20.26 -4.47 -9.34
C ILE A 147 -19.41 -4.58 -8.08
N LEU A 148 -18.75 -5.72 -7.87
CA LEU A 148 -17.88 -5.93 -6.71
C LEU A 148 -16.61 -5.07 -6.78
N GLY A 149 -16.07 -4.83 -7.98
CA GLY A 149 -14.93 -3.94 -8.19
C GLY A 149 -15.26 -2.49 -7.84
N THR A 150 -16.40 -1.97 -8.30
CA THR A 150 -16.85 -0.61 -7.96
C THR A 150 -17.15 -0.48 -6.46
N LEU A 151 -17.77 -1.50 -5.86
CA LEU A 151 -18.00 -1.55 -4.41
C LEU A 151 -16.70 -1.53 -3.61
N CYS A 152 -15.65 -2.21 -4.07
CA CYS A 152 -14.32 -2.17 -3.45
C CYS A 152 -13.74 -0.74 -3.42
N VAL A 153 -13.86 0.00 -4.53
CA VAL A 153 -13.37 1.38 -4.61
C VAL A 153 -14.18 2.29 -3.69
N LEU A 154 -15.50 2.12 -3.62
CA LEU A 154 -16.36 2.88 -2.72
C LEU A 154 -16.02 2.62 -1.25
N LEU A 155 -15.86 1.36 -0.85
CA LEU A 155 -15.46 1.00 0.52
C LEU A 155 -14.07 1.55 0.86
N GLY A 156 -13.10 1.43 -0.05
CA GLY A 156 -11.77 2.02 0.12
C GLY A 156 -11.83 3.53 0.31
N THR A 157 -12.69 4.21 -0.47
CA THR A 157 -12.92 5.66 -0.35
C THR A 157 -13.53 6.01 1.00
N LEU A 158 -14.49 5.23 1.51
CA LEU A 158 -15.09 5.45 2.83
C LEU A 158 -14.07 5.30 3.96
N ILE A 159 -13.18 4.30 3.86
CA ILE A 159 -12.08 4.13 4.83
C ILE A 159 -11.12 5.31 4.75
N ALA A 160 -10.80 5.80 3.55
CA ALA A 160 -9.93 6.95 3.36
C ALA A 160 -10.51 8.25 3.95
N LEU A 161 -11.83 8.43 3.90
CA LEU A 161 -12.52 9.56 4.54
C LEU A 161 -12.44 9.53 6.08
N GLY A 162 -12.21 8.35 6.68
CA GLY A 162 -11.97 8.20 8.11
C GLY A 162 -10.64 8.81 8.60
N GLY A 163 -9.78 9.26 7.69
CA GLY A 163 -8.53 9.94 8.01
C GLY A 163 -7.39 9.01 8.42
N PRO A 164 -6.24 9.59 8.80
CA PRO A 164 -4.99 8.84 9.00
C PRO A 164 -5.04 7.81 10.13
N GLU A 165 -5.79 8.07 11.21
CA GLU A 165 -5.93 7.13 12.32
C GLU A 165 -6.67 5.85 11.93
N VAL A 166 -7.78 5.98 11.17
CA VAL A 166 -8.55 4.83 10.70
C VAL A 166 -7.70 3.98 9.77
N ILE A 167 -6.99 4.62 8.82
CA ILE A 167 -6.07 3.92 7.90
C ILE A 167 -4.99 3.16 8.68
N LYS A 168 -4.38 3.80 9.69
CA LYS A 168 -3.35 3.19 10.54
C LYS A 168 -3.86 1.93 11.22
N TRP A 169 -5.05 2.00 11.83
CA TRP A 169 -5.61 0.88 12.57
C TRP A 169 -6.07 -0.26 11.65
N THR A 170 -6.74 0.10 10.54
CA THR A 170 -7.16 -0.85 9.51
C THR A 170 -5.95 -1.56 8.90
N ASN A 171 -4.90 -0.83 8.54
CA ASN A 171 -3.69 -1.44 7.97
C ASN A 171 -3.06 -2.42 8.98
N ARG A 172 -2.88 -2.01 10.23
CA ARG A 172 -2.30 -2.88 11.27
C ARG A 172 -3.05 -4.20 11.41
N PHE A 173 -4.38 -4.18 11.41
CA PHE A 173 -5.19 -5.39 11.47
C PHE A 173 -5.02 -6.26 10.21
N LEU A 174 -5.11 -5.65 9.03
CA LEU A 174 -4.98 -6.34 7.75
C LEU A 174 -3.63 -7.03 7.59
N VAL A 175 -2.53 -6.38 7.98
CA VAL A 175 -1.19 -6.95 7.90
C VAL A 175 -1.06 -8.21 8.74
N ILE A 176 -1.56 -8.17 9.98
CA ILE A 176 -1.52 -9.32 10.88
C ILE A 176 -2.33 -10.48 10.28
N ALA A 177 -3.53 -10.20 9.77
CA ALA A 177 -4.36 -11.20 9.11
C ALA A 177 -3.67 -11.83 7.88
N LEU A 178 -3.08 -11.00 7.01
CA LEU A 178 -2.38 -11.47 5.81
C LEU A 178 -1.13 -12.31 6.15
N LEU A 179 -0.38 -11.93 7.19
CA LEU A 179 0.77 -12.71 7.66
C LEU A 179 0.33 -14.08 8.19
N ILE A 180 -0.76 -14.15 8.97
CA ILE A 180 -1.30 -15.41 9.47
C ILE A 180 -1.73 -16.31 8.31
N VAL A 181 -2.46 -15.77 7.34
CA VAL A 181 -2.88 -16.52 6.14
C VAL A 181 -1.67 -17.01 5.35
N GLY A 182 -0.64 -16.17 5.18
CA GLY A 182 0.62 -16.55 4.54
C GLY A 182 1.31 -17.73 5.23
N LEU A 183 1.41 -17.71 6.57
CA LEU A 183 1.98 -18.81 7.35
C LEU A 183 1.18 -20.11 7.22
N ILE A 184 -0.15 -20.02 7.20
CA ILE A 184 -1.03 -21.19 7.01
C ILE A 184 -0.80 -21.80 5.62
N ILE A 185 -0.77 -20.98 4.56
CA ILE A 185 -0.54 -21.45 3.19
C ILE A 185 0.82 -22.12 3.08
N VAL A 186 1.87 -21.50 3.63
CA VAL A 186 3.22 -22.09 3.64
C VAL A 186 3.22 -23.44 4.37
N GLY A 187 2.58 -23.53 5.54
CA GLY A 187 2.45 -24.77 6.28
C GLY A 187 1.73 -25.87 5.49
N ILE A 188 0.61 -25.54 4.83
CA ILE A 188 -0.12 -26.48 3.98
C ILE A 188 0.75 -26.93 2.79
N CYS A 189 1.44 -26.00 2.13
CA CYS A 189 2.31 -26.34 0.99
C CYS A 189 3.45 -27.28 1.37
N PHE A 190 4.03 -27.14 2.57
CA PHE A 190 5.08 -28.06 3.04
C PHE A 190 4.55 -29.42 3.52
N VAL A 191 3.27 -29.51 3.92
CA VAL A 191 2.64 -30.77 4.35
C VAL A 191 1.98 -31.52 3.19
N ALA A 192 1.58 -30.81 2.13
CA ALA A 192 0.96 -31.38 0.93
C ALA A 192 1.97 -31.91 -0.10
N VAL A 193 3.27 -31.71 0.12
CA VAL A 193 4.39 -32.34 -0.61
C VAL A 193 4.80 -33.61 0.12
#